data_AF-A0A2U2RXJ9-F1
#
_entry.id   AF-A0A2U2RXJ9-F1
#
_cell.length_a   1.000
_cell.length_b   1.000
_cell.length_c   1.000
_cell.angle_alpha   90.00
_cell.angle_beta   90.00
_cell.angle_gamma   90.00
#
_symmetry.space_group_name_H-M   'P 1'
#
loop_
_entity.id
_entity.type
_entity.pdbx_description
1 polymer ?
#
loop_
_entity_poly.entity_id
_entity_poly.type
_entity_poly.pdbx_seq_one_letter_code
_entity_poly.pdbx_strand_id
1 'polypeptide(L)'
;MKKSILILFFVTFLIWIIYILSQKPSNDVKEISIKEKIKSEIANDVFIPSEYNDKGILFLNQVKNKESYFPNYEVRITNNLHVTSGDWRFFQENYEHIGSVKLVVEISKNVFNDLKNQADFNLLNPSFNEKIKEIYECLNICFERIKQTEGRWGNQCNCRN
;
A
#
# COMPACT_ATOMS: atom_id res chain seq x y z
N MET A 1 -37.77 27.73 45.26
CA MET A 1 -37.79 26.88 44.04
C MET A 1 -36.65 27.18 43.05
N LYS A 2 -36.30 28.44 42.72
CA LYS A 2 -35.28 28.74 41.69
C LYS A 2 -33.84 28.24 42.00
N LYS A 3 -33.41 28.25 43.27
CA LYS A 3 -32.05 27.81 43.67
C LYS A 3 -31.85 26.29 43.56
N SER A 4 -32.87 25.49 43.92
CA SER A 4 -32.79 24.02 43.85
C SER A 4 -32.72 23.50 42.42
N ILE A 5 -33.41 24.16 41.48
CA ILE A 5 -33.38 23.80 40.05
C ILE A 5 -31.98 24.09 39.45
N LEU A 6 -31.35 25.20 39.84
CA LEU A 6 -29.99 25.55 39.38
C LEU A 6 -28.95 24.55 39.87
N ILE A 7 -29.06 24.09 41.12
CA ILE A 7 -28.17 23.08 41.70
C ILE A 7 -28.35 21.75 40.98
N LEU A 8 -29.59 21.33 40.72
CA LEU A 8 -29.87 20.08 40.01
C LEU A 8 -29.24 20.10 38.61
N PHE A 9 -29.37 21.22 37.89
CA PHE A 9 -28.76 21.40 36.56
C PHE A 9 -27.23 21.27 36.62
N PHE A 10 -26.59 21.92 37.59
CA PHE A 10 -25.14 21.84 37.78
C PHE A 10 -24.66 20.42 38.09
N VAL A 11 -25.40 19.69 38.94
CA VAL A 11 -25.06 18.30 39.27
C VAL A 11 -25.21 17.40 38.04
N THR A 12 -26.29 17.53 37.28
CA THR A 12 -26.46 16.74 36.04
C THR A 12 -25.40 17.06 34.99
N PHE A 13 -25.01 18.33 34.87
CA PHE A 13 -23.98 18.77 33.94
C PHE A 13 -22.60 18.23 34.32
N LEU A 14 -22.26 18.24 35.61
CA LEU A 14 -21.02 17.67 36.12
C LEU A 14 -20.95 16.15 35.92
N ILE A 15 -22.05 15.44 36.18
CA ILE A 15 -22.14 13.98 35.94
C ILE A 15 -21.95 13.67 34.44
N TRP A 16 -22.51 14.49 33.55
CA TRP A 16 -22.36 14.32 32.10
C TRP A 16 -20.92 14.55 31.64
N ILE A 17 -20.24 15.58 32.16
CA ILE A 17 -18.82 15.83 31.88
C ILE A 17 -17.95 14.67 32.39
N ILE A 18 -18.19 14.18 33.60
CA ILE A 18 -17.47 13.04 34.17
C ILE A 18 -17.71 11.79 33.34
N TYR A 19 -18.94 11.57 32.86
CA TYR A 19 -19.28 10.43 31.99
C TYR A 19 -18.50 10.48 30.67
N ILE A 20 -18.41 11.66 30.02
CA ILE A 20 -17.63 11.83 28.78
C ILE A 20 -16.14 11.64 29.04
N LEU A 21 -15.60 12.21 30.12
CA LEU A 21 -14.18 12.07 30.49
C LEU A 21 -13.81 10.65 30.94
N SER A 22 -14.78 9.90 31.46
CA SER A 22 -14.63 8.49 31.85
C SER A 22 -14.75 7.53 30.68
N GLN A 23 -15.17 8.01 29.49
CA GLN A 23 -15.00 7.24 28.25
C GLN A 23 -13.51 7.19 27.92
N LYS A 24 -12.85 6.15 28.45
CA LYS A 24 -11.53 5.74 28.01
C LYS A 24 -11.57 5.63 26.48
N PRO A 25 -10.65 6.27 25.73
CA PRO A 25 -10.66 6.16 24.28
C PRO A 25 -10.67 4.68 23.91
N SER A 26 -11.66 4.25 23.14
CA SER A 26 -11.82 2.83 22.84
C SER A 26 -10.61 2.35 22.05
N ASN A 27 -10.16 1.13 22.31
CA ASN A 27 -9.06 0.51 21.57
C ASN A 27 -9.35 0.49 20.05
N ASP A 28 -10.62 0.42 19.66
CA ASP A 28 -11.07 0.43 18.26
C ASP A 28 -10.67 1.72 17.52
N VAL A 29 -10.80 2.90 18.15
CA VAL A 29 -10.42 4.17 17.51
C VAL A 29 -8.91 4.24 17.28
N LYS A 30 -8.12 3.74 18.25
CA LYS A 30 -6.67 3.69 18.13
C LYS A 30 -6.25 2.70 17.02
N GLU A 31 -6.90 1.54 16.92
CA GLU A 31 -6.62 0.54 15.88
C GLU A 31 -6.99 1.03 14.47
N ILE A 32 -8.14 1.70 14.31
CA ILE A 32 -8.55 2.31 13.04
C ILE A 32 -7.51 3.32 12.56
N SER A 33 -7.03 4.19 13.46
CA SER A 33 -6.01 5.19 13.10
C SER A 33 -4.67 4.57 12.65
N ILE A 34 -4.25 3.46 13.27
CA ILE A 34 -3.00 2.76 12.91
C ILE A 34 -3.16 2.07 11.56
N LYS A 35 -4.27 1.37 11.35
CA LYS A 35 -4.59 0.70 10.09
C LYS A 35 -4.58 1.68 8.92
N GLU A 36 -5.26 2.82 9.06
CA GLU A 36 -5.35 3.83 8.01
C GLU A 36 -3.98 4.45 7.71
N LYS A 37 -3.20 4.73 8.76
CA LYS A 37 -1.82 5.22 8.62
C LYS A 37 -0.96 4.25 7.83
N ILE A 38 -0.93 2.97 8.22
CA ILE A 38 -0.15 1.94 7.54
C ILE A 38 -0.59 1.79 6.08
N LYS A 39 -1.90 1.68 5.84
CA LYS A 39 -2.45 1.57 4.49
C LYS A 39 -2.05 2.75 3.60
N SER A 40 -2.04 3.96 4.15
CA SER A 40 -1.62 5.16 3.45
C SER A 40 -0.12 5.13 3.13
N GLU A 41 0.72 4.71 4.09
CA GLU A 41 2.18 4.68 3.94
C GLU A 41 2.66 3.69 2.89
N ILE A 42 1.97 2.56 2.72
CA ILE A 42 2.34 1.50 1.76
C ILE A 42 1.46 1.51 0.49
N ALA A 43 0.63 2.54 0.32
CA ALA A 43 -0.43 2.55 -0.70
C ALA A 43 0.12 2.38 -2.13
N ASN A 44 1.29 2.95 -2.40
CA ASN A 44 1.97 2.87 -3.70
C ASN A 44 3.04 1.77 -3.77
N ASP A 45 3.28 1.03 -2.70
CA ASP A 45 4.34 0.02 -2.63
C ASP A 45 3.97 -1.26 -3.39
N VAL A 46 4.95 -1.88 -4.04
CA VAL A 46 4.84 -3.18 -4.68
C VAL A 46 5.88 -4.12 -4.07
N PHE A 47 5.43 -5.24 -3.51
CA PHE A 47 6.29 -6.15 -2.76
C PHE A 47 6.61 -7.40 -3.57
N ILE A 48 7.87 -7.59 -3.91
CA ILE A 48 8.30 -8.68 -4.79
C ILE A 48 9.26 -9.59 -4.05
N PRO A 49 8.91 -10.89 -3.84
CA PRO A 49 9.85 -11.86 -3.31
C PRO A 49 11.12 -11.94 -4.15
N SER A 50 12.28 -12.00 -3.50
CA SER A 50 13.60 -12.16 -4.14
C SER A 50 13.62 -13.29 -5.15
N GLU A 51 13.05 -14.44 -4.78
CA GLU A 51 13.00 -15.66 -5.60
C GLU A 51 11.85 -15.69 -6.62
N TYR A 52 11.00 -14.67 -6.68
CA TYR A 52 9.89 -14.68 -7.64
C TYR A 52 10.43 -14.64 -9.08
N ASN A 53 10.01 -15.64 -9.87
CA ASN A 53 10.54 -15.90 -11.22
C ASN A 53 10.29 -14.72 -12.18
N ASP A 54 9.05 -14.22 -12.22
CA ASP A 54 8.65 -13.13 -13.12
C ASP A 54 8.21 -11.89 -12.34
N LYS A 55 9.19 -11.05 -12.01
CA LYS A 55 8.96 -9.83 -11.23
C LYS A 55 8.08 -8.82 -11.99
N GLY A 56 8.14 -8.82 -13.32
CA GLY A 56 7.32 -7.96 -14.17
C GLY A 56 5.83 -8.32 -14.07
N ILE A 57 5.49 -9.59 -14.23
CA ILE A 57 4.10 -10.05 -14.08
C ILE A 57 3.55 -9.77 -12.67
N LEU A 58 4.34 -10.05 -11.63
CA LEU A 58 3.89 -9.79 -10.26
C LEU A 58 3.66 -8.30 -10.00
N PHE A 59 4.55 -7.45 -10.52
CA PHE A 59 4.39 -6.01 -10.44
C PHE A 59 3.06 -5.58 -11.08
N LEU A 60 2.79 -6.01 -12.31
CA LEU A 60 1.58 -5.66 -13.04
C LEU A 60 0.31 -6.14 -12.31
N ASN A 61 0.31 -7.37 -11.80
CA ASN A 61 -0.82 -7.92 -11.02
C ASN A 61 -1.05 -7.14 -9.71
N GLN A 62 -0.01 -6.75 -8.99
CA GLN A 62 -0.17 -5.94 -7.77
C GLN A 62 -0.66 -4.53 -8.07
N VAL A 63 -0.10 -3.86 -9.08
CA VAL A 63 -0.53 -2.52 -9.50
C VAL A 63 -1.99 -2.53 -9.94
N LYS A 64 -2.39 -3.53 -10.73
CA LYS A 64 -3.80 -3.74 -11.11
C LYS A 64 -4.73 -3.80 -9.89
N ASN A 65 -4.29 -4.41 -8.79
CA ASN A 65 -5.11 -4.59 -7.60
C ASN A 65 -5.14 -3.37 -6.65
N LYS A 66 -4.40 -2.29 -6.95
CA LYS A 66 -4.41 -1.06 -6.12
C LYS A 66 -5.68 -0.25 -6.30
N GLU A 67 -6.18 0.37 -5.22
CA GLU A 67 -7.45 1.11 -5.23
C GLU A 67 -7.42 2.33 -6.18
N SER A 68 -6.26 2.97 -6.32
CA SER A 68 -6.08 4.18 -7.12
C SER A 68 -4.76 4.16 -7.89
N TYR A 69 -4.67 5.06 -8.87
CA TYR A 69 -3.44 5.31 -9.62
C TYR A 69 -2.45 6.10 -8.79
N PHE A 70 -1.19 5.68 -8.83
CA PHE A 70 -0.05 6.43 -8.31
C PHE A 70 0.91 6.78 -9.44
N PRO A 71 1.50 7.99 -9.43
CA PRO A 71 2.49 8.38 -10.44
C PRO A 71 3.82 7.62 -10.29
N ASN A 72 4.11 7.13 -9.08
CA ASN A 72 5.34 6.42 -8.74
C ASN A 72 4.98 5.22 -7.85
N TYR A 73 5.41 4.02 -8.25
CA TYR A 73 5.28 2.80 -7.46
C TYR A 73 6.65 2.42 -6.89
N GLU A 74 6.72 2.28 -5.57
CA GLU A 74 7.95 1.89 -4.87
C GLU A 74 8.04 0.38 -4.80
N VAL A 75 9.02 -0.20 -5.48
CA VAL A 75 9.23 -1.65 -5.46
C VAL A 75 10.18 -2.01 -4.33
N ARG A 76 9.71 -2.88 -3.45
CA ARG A 76 10.46 -3.43 -2.32
C ARG A 76 10.69 -4.91 -2.55
N ILE A 77 11.96 -5.32 -2.57
CA ILE A 77 12.33 -6.73 -2.70
C ILE A 77 12.32 -7.34 -1.29
N THR A 78 11.52 -8.39 -1.10
CA THR A 78 11.33 -9.09 0.18
C THR A 78 12.11 -10.41 0.21
N ASN A 79 12.48 -10.88 1.40
CA ASN A 79 13.11 -12.19 1.57
C ASN A 79 12.06 -13.31 1.46
N ASN A 80 11.72 -13.70 0.23
CA ASN A 80 10.77 -14.77 -0.14
C ASN A 80 9.31 -14.60 0.31
N LEU A 81 8.99 -13.53 1.01
CA LEU A 81 7.67 -13.27 1.53
C LEU A 81 6.75 -12.63 0.49
N HIS A 82 5.64 -13.30 0.17
CA HIS A 82 4.62 -12.74 -0.70
C HIS A 82 3.61 -11.91 0.10
N VAL A 83 3.59 -10.60 -0.14
CA VAL A 83 2.70 -9.64 0.53
C VAL A 83 2.17 -8.66 -0.50
N THR A 84 1.06 -8.00 -0.18
CA THR A 84 0.52 -6.90 -0.97
C THR A 84 0.20 -5.72 -0.05
N SER A 85 0.08 -4.51 -0.59
CA SER A 85 -0.34 -3.33 0.17
C SER A 85 -1.74 -3.46 0.80
N GLY A 86 -2.52 -4.48 0.43
CA GLY A 86 -3.82 -4.79 1.05
C GLY A 86 -3.72 -5.45 2.44
N ASP A 87 -2.61 -6.13 2.73
CA ASP A 87 -2.43 -6.92 3.96
C ASP A 87 -1.80 -6.10 5.10
N TRP A 88 -2.45 -5.02 5.51
CA TRP A 88 -1.95 -4.05 6.50
C TRP A 88 -1.54 -4.67 7.85
N ARG A 89 -2.12 -5.81 8.25
CA ARG A 89 -1.80 -6.47 9.52
C ARG A 89 -0.37 -6.98 9.53
N PHE A 90 0.09 -7.53 8.41
CA PHE A 90 1.49 -7.92 8.23
C PHE A 90 2.43 -6.73 8.53
N PHE A 91 2.08 -5.55 8.02
CA PHE A 91 2.88 -4.33 8.17
C PHE A 91 2.84 -3.75 9.58
N GLN A 92 1.76 -3.97 10.33
CA GLN A 92 1.70 -3.58 11.74
C GLN A 92 2.77 -4.29 12.58
N GLU A 93 3.04 -5.56 12.26
CA GLU A 93 4.00 -6.40 13.00
C GLU A 93 5.43 -6.28 12.44
N ASN A 94 5.59 -5.90 11.18
CA ASN A 94 6.87 -6.00 10.45
C ASN A 94 7.34 -4.68 9.82
N TYR A 95 6.77 -3.53 10.21
CA TYR A 95 7.03 -2.23 9.56
C TYR A 95 8.52 -1.91 9.38
N GLU A 96 9.31 -2.12 10.44
CA GLU A 96 10.75 -1.83 10.45
C GLU A 96 11.60 -2.87 9.70
N HIS A 97 11.03 -4.03 9.38
CA HIS A 97 11.74 -5.15 8.76
C HIS A 97 11.46 -5.31 7.27
N ILE A 98 10.55 -4.50 6.73
CA ILE A 98 10.26 -4.49 5.31
C ILE A 98 11.44 -3.85 4.58
N GLY A 99 11.98 -4.59 3.62
CA GLY A 99 13.16 -4.21 2.85
C GLY A 99 13.08 -2.78 2.28
N SER A 100 14.26 -2.19 2.04
CA SER A 100 14.38 -0.86 1.43
C SER A 100 13.78 -0.84 0.03
N VAL A 101 13.30 0.32 -0.40
CA VAL A 101 12.93 0.55 -1.80
C VAL A 101 14.14 0.27 -2.70
N LYS A 102 13.94 -0.56 -3.73
CA LYS A 102 14.98 -0.96 -4.70
C LYS A 102 14.75 -0.36 -6.08
N LEU A 103 13.50 -0.05 -6.43
CA LEU A 103 13.11 0.56 -7.71
C LEU A 103 11.98 1.54 -7.46
N VAL A 104 11.96 2.64 -8.22
CA VAL A 104 10.76 3.47 -8.36
C VAL A 104 10.31 3.33 -9.80
N VAL A 105 9.10 2.82 -10.02
CA VAL A 105 8.54 2.61 -11.35
C VAL A 105 7.47 3.65 -11.63
N GLU A 106 7.58 4.30 -12.79
CA GLU A 106 6.55 5.18 -13.33
C GLU A 106 5.81 4.45 -14.46
N ILE A 107 4.49 4.39 -14.37
CA ILE A 107 3.60 3.96 -15.47
C ILE A 107 2.55 5.04 -15.74
N SER A 108 2.01 5.10 -16.95
CA SER A 108 0.97 6.06 -17.26
C SER A 108 -0.36 5.72 -16.56
N LYS A 109 -1.18 6.75 -16.32
CA LYS A 109 -2.57 6.56 -15.87
C LYS A 109 -3.39 5.74 -16.88
N ASN A 110 -3.07 5.85 -18.17
CA ASN A 110 -3.70 5.07 -19.22
C ASN A 110 -3.39 3.58 -19.07
N VAL A 111 -2.13 3.22 -18.86
CA VAL A 111 -1.72 1.84 -18.58
C VAL A 111 -2.38 1.31 -17.31
N PHE A 112 -2.45 2.11 -16.24
CA PHE A 112 -3.17 1.69 -15.03
C PHE A 112 -4.65 1.35 -15.33
N ASN A 113 -5.34 2.20 -16.10
CA ASN A 113 -6.72 1.93 -16.49
C ASN A 113 -6.84 0.69 -17.37
N ASP A 114 -5.90 0.48 -18.29
CA ASP A 114 -5.87 -0.70 -19.15
C ASP A 114 -5.61 -1.98 -18.33
N LEU A 115 -4.72 -1.93 -17.33
CA LEU A 115 -4.47 -3.02 -16.37
C LEU A 115 -5.70 -3.36 -15.54
N LYS A 116 -6.44 -2.37 -15.06
CA LYS A 116 -7.66 -2.54 -14.27
C LYS A 116 -8.73 -3.37 -14.99
N ASN A 117 -8.76 -3.29 -16.31
CA ASN A 117 -9.74 -3.99 -17.14
C ASN A 117 -9.28 -5.38 -17.60
N GLN A 118 -8.05 -5.79 -17.28
CA GLN A 118 -7.50 -7.10 -17.66
C GLN A 118 -7.87 -8.18 -16.63
N ALA A 119 -7.85 -9.45 -17.04
CA ALA A 119 -7.80 -10.57 -16.08
C ALA A 119 -6.43 -10.61 -15.39
N ASP A 120 -6.28 -11.38 -14.31
CA ASP A 120 -4.95 -11.54 -13.70
C ASP A 120 -4.03 -12.27 -14.67
N PHE A 121 -2.78 -11.80 -14.78
CA PHE A 121 -1.81 -12.39 -15.69
C PHE A 121 -1.31 -13.71 -15.13
N ASN A 122 -1.43 -14.77 -15.94
CA ASN A 122 -0.84 -16.07 -15.65
C ASN A 122 0.64 -16.07 -16.05
N LEU A 123 1.50 -16.56 -15.16
CA LEU A 123 2.94 -16.75 -15.40
C LEU A 123 3.24 -17.61 -16.63
N LEU A 124 2.41 -18.61 -16.91
CA LEU A 124 2.68 -19.59 -17.97
C LEU A 124 2.27 -19.11 -19.37
N ASN A 125 1.29 -18.21 -19.45
CA ASN A 125 0.79 -17.71 -20.73
C ASN A 125 0.15 -16.32 -20.57
N PRO A 126 0.96 -15.28 -20.36
CA PRO A 126 0.44 -13.93 -20.22
C PRO A 126 -0.07 -13.41 -21.57
N SER A 127 -1.36 -13.07 -21.64
CA SER A 127 -1.95 -12.38 -22.78
C SER A 127 -1.95 -10.88 -22.49
N PHE A 128 -1.08 -10.13 -23.14
CA PHE A 128 -1.01 -8.67 -23.01
C PHE A 128 -1.63 -7.97 -24.21
N ASN A 129 -2.28 -6.82 -23.97
CA ASN A 129 -2.45 -5.86 -25.05
C ASN A 129 -1.08 -5.21 -25.38
N GLU A 130 -0.97 -4.54 -26.53
CA GLU A 130 0.29 -3.98 -27.01
C GLU A 130 0.95 -3.04 -25.99
N LYS A 131 0.17 -2.16 -25.34
CA LYS A 131 0.68 -1.25 -24.32
C LYS A 131 1.23 -1.99 -23.10
N ILE A 132 0.49 -2.94 -22.55
CA ILE A 132 0.94 -3.70 -21.37
C ILE A 132 2.18 -4.53 -21.71
N LYS A 133 2.28 -5.02 -22.94
CA LYS A 133 3.47 -5.72 -23.41
C LYS A 133 4.70 -4.80 -23.39
N GLU A 134 4.60 -3.58 -23.90
CA GLU A 134 5.69 -2.60 -23.84
C GLU A 134 6.10 -2.29 -22.40
N ILE A 135 5.13 -2.15 -21.50
CA ILE A 135 5.37 -1.92 -20.08
C ILE A 135 6.08 -3.12 -19.44
N TYR A 136 5.64 -4.33 -19.76
CA TYR A 136 6.25 -5.56 -19.29
C TYR A 136 7.71 -5.69 -19.76
N GLU A 137 7.98 -5.38 -21.03
CA GLU A 137 9.34 -5.36 -21.59
C GLU A 137 10.22 -4.32 -20.88
N CYS A 138 9.70 -3.12 -20.63
CA CYS A 138 10.38 -2.08 -19.87
C CYS A 138 10.69 -2.52 -18.42
N LEU A 139 9.72 -3.13 -17.73
CA LEU A 139 9.90 -3.66 -16.37
C LEU A 139 11.00 -4.71 -16.31
N ASN A 140 11.04 -5.64 -17.27
CA ASN A 140 12.07 -6.67 -17.33
C ASN A 140 13.47 -6.07 -17.44
N ILE A 141 13.65 -5.04 -18.28
CA ILE A 141 14.93 -4.32 -18.37
C ILE A 141 15.29 -3.70 -17.01
N CYS A 142 14.33 -3.11 -16.30
CA CYS A 142 14.58 -2.50 -15.00
C CYS A 142 14.93 -3.52 -13.91
N PHE A 143 14.25 -4.66 -13.87
CA PHE A 143 14.54 -5.71 -12.90
C PHE A 143 15.90 -6.38 -13.16
N GLU A 144 16.30 -6.56 -14.41
CA GLU A 144 17.64 -7.07 -14.75
C GLU A 144 18.75 -6.10 -14.31
N ARG A 145 18.56 -4.78 -14.48
CA ARG A 145 19.52 -3.78 -14.00
C ARG A 145 19.73 -3.82 -12.49
N ILE A 146 18.68 -4.09 -11.70
CA ILE A 146 18.78 -4.20 -10.24
C ILE A 146 19.62 -5.41 -9.81
N LYS A 147 19.53 -6.54 -10.53
CA LYS A 147 20.35 -7.72 -10.23
C LYS A 147 21.85 -7.42 -10.34
N GLN A 148 22.23 -6.49 -11.21
CA GLN A 148 23.63 -6.14 -11.48
C GLN A 148 24.23 -5.15 -10.47
N THR A 149 23.42 -4.43 -9.70
CA THR A 149 23.89 -3.33 -8.83
C THR A 149 24.00 -3.68 -7.34
N GLU A 150 23.94 -4.98 -6.98
CA GLU A 150 23.88 -5.46 -5.59
C GLU A 150 22.79 -4.75 -4.74
N GLY A 151 21.74 -4.23 -5.38
CA GLY A 151 20.67 -3.52 -4.71
C GLY A 151 21.05 -2.14 -4.13
N ARG A 152 22.12 -1.49 -4.63
CA ARG A 152 22.46 -0.09 -4.32
C ARG A 152 21.51 0.89 -5.04
N TRP A 153 20.60 1.44 -4.24
CA TRP A 153 19.80 2.67 -4.32
C TRP A 153 19.21 3.16 -5.67
N GLY A 154 17.87 3.30 -5.68
CA GLY A 154 17.20 4.48 -6.24
C GLY A 154 17.03 4.58 -7.75
N ASN A 155 17.12 3.47 -8.50
CA ASN A 155 16.90 3.53 -9.94
C ASN A 155 15.44 3.88 -10.24
N GLN A 156 15.23 5.01 -10.91
CA GLN A 156 13.95 5.34 -11.53
C GLN A 156 13.82 4.54 -12.83
N CYS A 157 12.72 3.82 -12.93
CA CYS A 157 12.31 3.07 -14.11
C CYS A 157 11.14 3.80 -14.75
N ASN A 158 11.40 4.47 -15.86
CA ASN A 158 10.36 5.20 -16.59
C ASN A 158 9.74 4.28 -17.65
N CYS A 159 8.60 3.67 -17.30
CA CYS A 159 7.78 2.87 -18.19
C CYS A 159 6.45 3.59 -18.48
N ARG A 160 6.49 4.87 -18.87
CA ARG A 160 5.29 5.71 -19.03
C ARG A 160 4.46 5.47 -20.30
N ASN A 161 4.75 4.50 -21.16
CA ASN A 161 4.00 4.35 -22.42
C ASN A 161 2.48 4.19 -22.20
#